data_AF-A0A5D2C8X8-F1
#
_entry.id   AF-A0A5D2C8X8-F1
#
_cell.length_a   1.000
_cell.length_b   1.000
_cell.length_c   1.000
_cell.angle_alpha   90.00
_cell.angle_beta   90.00
_cell.angle_gamma   90.00
#
_symmetry.space_group_name_H-M   'P 1'
#
loop_
_entity.id
_entity.type
_entity.pdbx_description
1 polymer ?
#
loop_
_entity_poly.entity_id
_entity_poly.type
_entity_poly.pdbx_seq_one_letter_code
_entity_poly.pdbx_strand_id
1 'polypeptide(L)' 'MTLAACASHKTRLLKKARVKAMPFVKAQKTKAYFKRYQVKFKRRREGKMDYQAKSRLINQDKNKYNTPKYCLVARFVSYF' A
#
# COMPACT_ATOMS: atom_id res chain seq x y z
N MET A 1 57.40 -31.90 -35.52
CA MET A 1 56.23 -32.77 -35.80
C MET A 1 56.43 -33.99 -34.91
N THR A 2 55.66 -34.36 -33.89
CA THR A 2 54.29 -34.05 -33.44
C THR A 2 54.14 -34.45 -31.97
N LEU A 3 53.35 -33.67 -31.22
CA LEU A 3 52.44 -34.03 -30.12
C LEU A 3 52.95 -34.73 -28.84
N ALA A 4 52.82 -34.03 -27.71
CA ALA A 4 52.21 -34.58 -26.50
C ALA A 4 51.48 -33.47 -25.73
N ALA A 5 50.18 -33.69 -25.51
CA ALA A 5 49.30 -32.83 -24.75
C ALA A 5 49.58 -32.94 -23.24
N CYS A 6 49.53 -31.82 -22.51
CA CYS A 6 49.24 -31.85 -21.08
C CYS A 6 48.14 -30.83 -20.78
N ALA A 7 46.90 -31.32 -20.86
CA ALA A 7 45.75 -30.69 -20.26
C ALA A 7 45.79 -30.95 -18.74
N SER A 8 46.21 -29.96 -17.96
CA SER A 8 46.03 -29.92 -16.50
C SER A 8 46.25 -28.45 -16.08
N HIS A 9 45.39 -27.72 -15.39
CA HIS A 9 44.13 -28.02 -14.73
C HIS A 9 43.20 -26.85 -15.00
N LYS A 10 42.16 -27.10 -15.80
CA LYS A 10 40.95 -26.28 -15.87
C LYS A 10 40.18 -26.42 -14.56
N THR A 11 40.73 -25.95 -13.44
CA THR A 11 40.03 -25.90 -12.15
C THR A 11 40.57 -24.77 -11.27
N ARG A 12 40.63 -23.53 -11.76
CA ARG A 12 40.45 -22.41 -10.82
C ARG A 12 38.97 -22.35 -10.51
N LEU A 13 38.59 -23.23 -9.60
CA LEU A 13 37.28 -23.40 -9.01
C LEU A 13 36.60 -22.05 -8.92
N LEU A 14 35.49 -21.97 -9.64
CA LEU A 14 34.37 -21.08 -9.41
C LEU A 14 34.41 -20.59 -7.95
N LYS A 15 34.94 -19.38 -7.73
CA LYS A 15 34.45 -18.54 -6.64
C LYS A 15 33.02 -18.19 -7.04
N LYS A 16 32.13 -19.19 -6.93
CA LYS A 16 30.68 -19.00 -6.88
C LYS A 16 30.51 -18.04 -5.72
N ALA A 17 30.39 -16.75 -6.04
CA ALA A 17 29.82 -15.79 -5.15
C ALA A 17 28.52 -16.44 -4.68
N ARG A 18 28.49 -16.85 -3.42
CA ARG A 18 27.29 -17.36 -2.78
C ARG A 18 26.36 -16.15 -2.68
N VAL A 19 25.69 -15.83 -3.77
CA VAL A 19 24.62 -14.84 -3.82
C VAL A 19 23.60 -15.36 -2.83
N LYS A 20 23.57 -14.75 -1.65
CA LYS A 20 22.53 -14.99 -0.68
C LYS A 20 21.23 -14.61 -1.39
N ALA A 21 20.40 -15.61 -1.70
CA ALA A 21 19.12 -15.40 -2.35
C ALA A 21 18.23 -14.54 -1.45
N MET A 22 18.29 -13.23 -1.62
CA MET A 22 17.23 -12.35 -1.16
C MET A 22 15.99 -12.73 -1.99
N PRO A 23 14.81 -12.95 -1.38
CA PRO A 23 13.62 -13.20 -2.16
C PRO A 23 13.43 -12.02 -3.12
N PHE A 24 13.34 -12.30 -4.43
CA PHE A 24 13.05 -11.30 -5.44
C PHE A 24 11.59 -10.84 -5.26
N VAL A 25 11.39 -9.82 -4.41
CA VAL A 25 10.08 -9.22 -4.19
C VAL A 25 9.88 -8.12 -5.22
N LYS A 26 8.97 -8.35 -6.17
CA LYS A 26 8.56 -7.33 -7.13
C LYS A 26 8.02 -6.10 -6.39
N ALA A 27 8.54 -4.91 -6.72
CA ALA A 27 8.00 -3.66 -6.22
C ALA A 27 6.54 -3.48 -6.68
N GLN A 28 5.59 -3.54 -5.76
CA GLN A 28 4.16 -3.51 -6.09
C GLN A 28 3.64 -2.11 -6.41
N LYS A 29 4.11 -1.08 -5.69
CA LYS A 29 3.69 0.31 -5.87
C LYS A 29 4.65 1.04 -6.80
N THR A 30 4.55 0.76 -8.10
CA THR A 30 5.35 1.40 -9.14
C THR A 30 4.85 2.80 -9.48
N LYS A 31 5.65 3.61 -10.19
CA LYS A 31 5.23 4.95 -10.65
C LYS A 31 3.92 4.91 -11.47
N ALA A 32 3.69 3.85 -12.24
CA ALA A 32 2.47 3.66 -13.01
C ALA A 32 1.23 3.41 -12.13
N TYR A 33 1.38 2.81 -10.94
CA TYR A 33 0.29 2.62 -9.98
C TYR A 33 -0.22 3.96 -9.45
N PHE A 34 0.68 4.84 -9.01
CA PHE A 34 0.32 6.13 -8.41
C PHE A 34 -0.37 7.08 -9.40
N LYS A 35 -0.10 6.97 -10.71
CA LYS A 35 -0.80 7.76 -11.74
C LYS A 35 -2.30 7.46 -11.84
N ARG A 36 -2.75 6.27 -11.44
CA ARG A 36 -4.17 5.84 -11.52
C ARG A 36 -4.87 5.80 -10.17
N TYR A 37 -4.11 5.93 -9.09
CA TYR A 37 -4.65 5.74 -7.75
C TYR A 37 -5.54 6.93 -7.35
N GLN A 38 -6.85 6.69 -7.24
CA GLN A 38 -7.78 7.68 -6.73
C GLN A 38 -7.84 7.62 -5.20
N VAL A 39 -7.35 8.68 -4.56
CA VAL A 39 -7.41 8.83 -3.10
C VAL A 39 -8.85 9.01 -2.63
N LYS A 40 -9.17 8.40 -1.49
CA LYS A 40 -10.43 8.65 -0.77
C LYS A 40 -10.37 10.02 -0.08
N PHE A 41 -11.54 10.56 0.28
CA PHE A 41 -11.65 11.85 0.97
C PHE A 41 -10.81 11.92 2.26
N LYS A 42 -10.34 13.13 2.60
CA LYS A 42 -9.40 13.40 3.70
C LYS A 42 -9.76 12.68 5.00
N ARG A 43 -11.00 12.83 5.49
CA ARG A 43 -11.42 12.25 6.78
C ARG A 43 -11.55 10.72 6.78
N ARG A 44 -11.74 10.09 5.61
CA ARG A 44 -11.70 8.63 5.48
C ARG A 44 -10.26 8.10 5.53
N ARG A 45 -9.29 8.86 5.02
CA ARG A 45 -7.85 8.55 5.17
C ARG A 45 -7.39 8.68 6.61
N GLU A 46 -7.88 9.69 7.32
CA GLU A 46 -7.61 9.87 8.76
C GLU A 46 -8.40 8.89 9.66
N GLY A 47 -9.32 8.08 9.11
CA GLY A 47 -10.16 7.16 9.88
C GLY A 47 -11.20 7.82 10.80
N LYS A 48 -11.36 9.14 10.77
CA LYS A 48 -12.21 9.90 11.72
C LYS A 48 -13.70 9.93 11.38
N MET A 49 -14.06 9.56 10.15
CA MET A 49 -15.46 9.53 9.71
C MET A 49 -15.77 8.38 8.77
N ASP A 50 -16.95 7.80 9.02
CA ASP A 50 -17.69 7.10 8.01
C ASP A 50 -18.67 8.04 7.27
N TYR A 51 -18.57 8.07 5.94
CA TYR A 51 -19.42 8.89 5.08
C TYR A 51 -20.80 8.29 4.83
N GLN A 52 -20.95 6.97 4.89
CA GLN A 52 -22.24 6.33 4.66
C GLN A 52 -23.20 6.63 5.83
N ALA A 53 -22.73 6.44 7.07
CA ALA A 53 -23.49 6.84 8.25
C ALA A 53 -23.76 8.35 8.31
N LYS A 54 -22.77 9.19 7.98
CA LYS A 54 -22.93 10.65 7.99
C LYS A 54 -24.00 11.14 7.00
N SER A 55 -24.04 10.60 5.79
CA SER A 55 -25.03 10.99 4.79
C SER A 55 -26.45 10.70 5.26
N ARG A 56 -26.68 9.53 5.87
CA ARG A 56 -27.98 9.15 6.44
C ARG A 56 -28.36 10.03 7.63
N LEU A 57 -27.39 10.39 8.46
CA LEU A 57 -27.61 11.24 9.63
C LEU A 57 -27.97 12.68 9.26
N ILE A 58 -27.27 13.28 8.30
CA ILE A 58 -27.45 14.69 7.91
C ILE A 58 -28.66 14.88 7.00
N ASN A 59 -28.96 13.90 6.15
CA ASN A 59 -30.06 14.03 5.21
C ASN A 59 -31.37 14.32 5.97
N GLN A 60 -32.04 15.38 5.56
CA GLN A 60 -33.30 15.83 6.14
C GLN A 60 -34.37 15.74 5.06
N ASP A 61 -35.60 15.43 5.48
CA ASP A 61 -36.74 15.39 4.59
C ASP A 61 -36.93 16.76 3.94
N LYS A 62 -37.14 16.79 2.63
CA LYS A 62 -37.24 18.03 1.85
C LYS A 62 -38.43 18.90 2.26
N ASN A 63 -39.47 18.29 2.83
CA ASN A 63 -40.65 18.98 3.34
C ASN A 63 -40.35 19.85 4.57
N LYS A 64 -39.19 19.69 5.21
CA LYS A 64 -38.79 20.42 6.42
C LYS A 64 -37.92 21.66 6.14
N TYR A 65 -37.84 22.09 4.88
CA TYR A 65 -37.22 23.34 4.43
C TYR A 65 -35.99 23.74 5.24
N ASN A 66 -36.03 24.88 5.93
CA ASN A 66 -34.87 25.48 6.58
C ASN A 66 -34.81 25.16 8.08
N THR A 67 -35.62 24.22 8.56
CA THR A 67 -35.56 23.82 9.97
C THR A 67 -34.24 23.07 10.21
N PRO A 68 -33.42 23.46 11.20
CA PRO A 68 -32.14 22.81 11.43
C PRO A 68 -32.31 21.42 12.05
N LYS A 69 -31.53 20.44 11.56
CA LYS A 69 -31.45 19.09 12.15
C LYS A 69 -30.24 18.99 13.09
N TYR A 70 -30.50 19.01 14.40
CA TYR A 70 -29.46 18.84 15.41
C TYR A 70 -29.12 17.37 15.61
N CYS A 71 -27.82 17.05 15.65
CA CYS A 71 -27.31 15.70 15.85
C CYS A 71 -26.33 15.68 17.03
N LEU A 72 -26.57 14.79 18.00
CA LEU A 72 -25.62 14.56 19.09
C LEU A 72 -24.42 13.77 18.57
N VAL A 73 -23.21 14.27 18.79
CA VAL A 73 -21.98 13.57 18.44
C VAL A 73 -21.20 13.29 19.72
N ALA A 74 -21.34 12.07 20.26
CA ALA A 74 -20.49 11.59 21.34
C ALA A 74 -19.24 10.92 20.76
N ARG A 75 -18.05 11.26 21.30
CA ARG A 75 -16.78 10.61 20.98
C ARG A 75 -16.06 10.28 22.27
N PHE A 76 -15.68 9.03 22.43
CA PHE A 76 -14.82 8.60 23.52
C PHE A 76 -13.36 8.83 23.11
N VAL A 77 -12.62 9.52 23.98
CA VAL A 77 -11.16 9.62 23.89
C VAL A 77 -10.64 8.89 25.12
N SER A 78 -9.75 7.92 24.91
CA SER A 78 -9.05 7.25 26.00
C SER A 78 -8.07 8.24 26.62
N TYR A 79 -8.32 8.62 27.88
CA TYR A 79 -7.36 9.34 28.71
C TYR A 79 -6.59 8.31 29.54
N PHE A 80 -5.65 7.62 28.90
CA PHE A 80 -4.65 6.78 29.57
C PHE A 80 -3.34 6.87 28.79
#